data_AF-A0A1M5RH65-F1
#
_entry.id   AF-A0A1M5RH65-F1
#
_cell.length_a   1.000
_cell.length_b   1.000
_cell.length_c   1.000
_cell.angle_alpha   90.00
_cell.angle_beta   90.00
_cell.angle_gamma   90.00
#
_symmetry.space_group_name_H-M   'P 1'
#
loop_
_entity.id
_entity.type
_entity.pdbx_description
1 polymer ?
#
loop_
_entity_poly.entity_id
_entity_poly.type
_entity_poly.pdbx_seq_one_letter_code
_entity_poly.pdbx_strand_id
1 'polypeptide(L)'
;MNRYLVFECIKFFTSTHKSNFYPKLFDVINLSDFHEYPSSKYSPKRYPRHTLFRVFVVMKCEKFSHITQLIIYLNNNLYIAYLYGFDIMKPLHSYWTFERFIKNFIKNIDNKYFSNIIKNLVLRLKDLSFIDNSFVSADVMPVFANTKLNNPIKSFAKNKFDKANPLKSDKDCKLGVYTASNSYNKKIYTFRTKSKKYNSKWKNLNLEKAFVKNIKSVSNLNTSGHICLLALALATIKDSYIDKIKSLMRYKKLA
;
A
#
# COMPACT_ATOMS: atom_id res chain seq x y z
N MET A 1 -2.98 -37.81 10.40
CA MET A 1 -2.89 -36.62 11.29
C MET A 1 -4.01 -35.66 10.91
N ASN A 2 -4.99 -35.45 11.79
CA ASN A 2 -6.18 -34.63 11.50
C ASN A 2 -5.75 -33.22 11.07
N ARG A 3 -6.21 -32.76 9.90
CA ARG A 3 -5.83 -31.46 9.29
C ARG A 3 -6.11 -30.27 10.21
N TYR A 4 -7.11 -30.40 11.08
CA TYR A 4 -7.44 -29.45 12.15
C TYR A 4 -6.32 -29.30 13.18
N LEU A 5 -5.68 -30.41 13.59
CA LEU A 5 -4.57 -30.40 14.55
C LEU A 5 -3.35 -29.65 14.01
N VAL A 6 -3.04 -29.81 12.71
CA VAL A 6 -1.94 -29.09 12.07
C VAL A 6 -2.20 -27.57 12.12
N PHE A 7 -3.43 -27.14 11.86
CA PHE A 7 -3.78 -25.72 11.91
C PHE A 7 -3.76 -25.15 13.34
N GLU A 8 -4.25 -25.90 14.33
CA GLU A 8 -4.16 -25.50 15.74
C GLU A 8 -2.71 -25.37 16.22
N CYS A 9 -1.84 -26.31 15.84
CA CYS A 9 -0.42 -26.20 16.13
C CYS A 9 0.20 -24.95 15.48
N ILE A 10 -0.08 -24.69 14.20
CA ILE A 10 0.44 -23.49 13.51
C ILE A 10 -0.04 -22.22 14.22
N LYS A 11 -1.32 -22.14 14.61
CA LYS A 11 -1.86 -21.01 15.37
C LYS A 11 -1.07 -20.78 16.66
N PHE A 12 -0.79 -21.84 17.42
CA PHE A 12 -0.06 -21.77 18.68
C PHE A 12 1.38 -21.25 18.51
N PHE A 13 2.09 -21.68 17.46
CA PHE A 13 3.48 -21.27 17.22
C PHE A 13 3.64 -19.91 16.53
N THR A 14 2.55 -19.27 16.08
CA THR A 14 2.64 -17.94 15.47
C THR A 14 2.78 -16.83 16.51
N SER A 15 3.70 -15.90 16.26
CA SER A 15 3.90 -14.71 17.11
C SER A 15 2.59 -13.95 17.31
N THR A 16 2.16 -13.86 18.58
CA THR A 16 0.90 -13.25 19.03
C THR A 16 0.70 -11.83 18.50
N HIS A 17 1.77 -11.03 18.48
CA HIS A 17 1.70 -9.65 18.02
C HIS A 17 1.32 -9.52 16.54
N LYS A 18 1.84 -10.41 15.68
CA LYS A 18 1.54 -10.37 14.24
C LYS A 18 0.17 -10.94 13.92
N SER A 19 -0.21 -12.02 14.61
CA SER A 19 -1.51 -12.66 14.45
C SER A 19 -2.66 -11.79 14.96
N ASN A 20 -2.43 -10.90 15.93
CA ASN A 20 -3.44 -9.95 16.41
C ASN A 20 -3.48 -8.65 15.61
N PHE A 21 -2.33 -8.13 15.17
CA PHE A 21 -2.24 -6.86 14.45
C PHE A 21 -3.02 -6.83 13.13
N TYR A 22 -2.83 -7.84 12.28
CA TYR A 22 -3.39 -7.81 10.92
C TYR A 22 -4.92 -7.97 10.87
N PRO A 23 -5.55 -8.86 11.67
CA PRO A 23 -7.01 -8.88 11.79
C PRO A 23 -7.58 -7.51 12.17
N LYS A 24 -7.07 -6.88 13.24
CA LYS A 24 -7.49 -5.54 13.67
C LYS A 24 -7.37 -4.50 12.54
N LEU A 25 -6.29 -4.57 11.76
CA LEU A 25 -6.09 -3.68 10.62
C LEU A 25 -7.11 -3.93 9.50
N PHE A 26 -7.42 -5.19 9.20
CA PHE A 26 -8.37 -5.54 8.14
C PHE A 26 -9.83 -5.33 8.54
N ASP A 27 -10.18 -5.46 9.82
CA ASP A 27 -11.51 -5.17 10.35
C ASP A 27 -11.91 -3.70 10.15
N VAL A 28 -10.92 -2.83 10.00
CA VAL A 28 -11.12 -1.41 9.71
C VAL A 28 -11.37 -1.16 8.22
N ILE A 29 -10.87 -2.02 7.33
CA ILE A 29 -10.96 -1.83 5.88
C ILE A 29 -12.17 -2.58 5.33
N ASN A 30 -13.20 -1.84 4.91
CA ASN A 30 -14.33 -2.43 4.22
C ASN A 30 -13.98 -2.74 2.75
N LEU A 31 -14.06 -4.02 2.36
CA LEU A 31 -13.83 -4.50 0.99
C LEU A 31 -15.12 -4.97 0.29
N SER A 32 -16.30 -4.69 0.84
CA SER A 32 -17.60 -5.12 0.28
C SER A 32 -17.78 -4.72 -1.18
N ASP A 33 -17.27 -3.55 -1.56
CA ASP A 33 -17.43 -3.00 -2.91
C ASP A 33 -16.55 -3.72 -3.96
N PHE A 34 -15.60 -4.54 -3.52
CA PHE A 34 -14.69 -5.25 -4.40
C PHE A 34 -15.35 -6.55 -4.87
N HIS A 35 -15.56 -6.68 -6.18
CA HIS A 35 -15.83 -8.00 -6.75
C HIS A 35 -14.65 -8.93 -6.43
N GLU A 36 -14.93 -10.00 -5.68
CA GLU A 36 -13.92 -10.94 -5.19
C GLU A 36 -13.15 -11.59 -6.35
N TYR A 37 -13.84 -11.88 -7.45
CA TYR A 37 -13.23 -12.37 -8.68
C TYR A 37 -13.56 -11.45 -9.88
N PRO A 38 -12.65 -11.31 -10.86
CA PRO A 38 -12.99 -10.67 -12.13
C PRO A 38 -14.07 -11.46 -12.86
N SER A 39 -15.02 -10.76 -13.51
CA SER A 39 -16.20 -11.34 -14.18
C SER A 39 -15.92 -12.25 -15.39
N SER A 40 -14.66 -12.43 -15.80
CA SER A 40 -14.33 -13.22 -16.99
C SER A 40 -14.41 -14.73 -16.72
N LYS A 41 -15.29 -15.44 -17.43
CA LYS A 41 -15.46 -16.91 -17.38
C LYS A 41 -14.20 -17.73 -17.73
N TYR A 42 -13.24 -17.15 -18.47
CA TYR A 42 -12.07 -17.87 -19.04
C TYR A 42 -10.72 -17.56 -18.37
N SER A 43 -10.71 -16.91 -17.20
CA SER A 43 -9.45 -16.62 -16.52
C SER A 43 -8.97 -17.84 -15.71
N PRO A 44 -7.66 -18.18 -15.72
CA PRO A 44 -7.10 -19.23 -14.86
C PRO A 44 -7.41 -18.97 -13.39
N LYS A 45 -7.34 -20.00 -12.52
CA LYS A 45 -7.44 -19.88 -11.05
C LYS A 45 -6.60 -18.70 -10.55
N ARG A 46 -7.25 -17.55 -10.28
CA ARG A 46 -6.64 -16.34 -9.75
C ARG A 46 -6.90 -16.28 -8.26
N TYR A 47 -5.99 -15.68 -7.51
CA TYR A 47 -6.29 -15.32 -6.13
C TYR A 47 -7.45 -14.31 -6.08
N PRO A 48 -8.30 -14.38 -5.04
CA PRO A 48 -9.31 -13.36 -4.78
C PRO A 48 -8.68 -11.97 -4.73
N ARG A 49 -9.41 -10.97 -5.25
CA ARG A 49 -8.95 -9.56 -5.19
C ARG A 49 -8.77 -9.08 -3.75
N HIS A 50 -9.62 -9.56 -2.84
CA HIS A 50 -9.53 -9.25 -1.41
C HIS A 50 -8.21 -9.77 -0.82
N THR A 51 -7.85 -11.02 -1.12
CA THR A 51 -6.57 -11.62 -0.72
C THR A 51 -5.40 -10.85 -1.28
N LEU A 52 -5.42 -10.50 -2.57
CA LEU A 52 -4.36 -9.72 -3.20
C LEU A 52 -4.19 -8.33 -2.56
N PHE A 53 -5.29 -7.69 -2.18
CA PHE A 53 -5.25 -6.41 -1.48
C PHE A 53 -4.69 -6.55 -0.06
N ARG A 54 -5.15 -7.53 0.72
CA ARG A 54 -4.64 -7.80 2.08
C ARG A 54 -3.14 -8.06 2.08
N VAL A 55 -2.68 -8.91 1.16
CA VAL A 55 -1.26 -9.22 0.95
C VAL A 55 -0.46 -7.99 0.55
N PHE A 56 -1.04 -7.14 -0.29
CA PHE A 56 -0.41 -5.88 -0.66
C PHE A 56 -0.25 -4.97 0.56
N VAL A 57 -1.29 -4.81 1.39
CA VAL A 57 -1.22 -4.04 2.65
C VAL A 57 -0.09 -4.58 3.53
N VAL A 58 0.03 -5.90 3.66
CA VAL A 58 1.06 -6.57 4.47
C VAL A 58 2.45 -6.30 3.92
N MET A 59 2.63 -6.42 2.61
CA MET A 59 3.88 -6.09 1.94
C MET A 59 4.34 -4.66 2.28
N LYS A 60 3.40 -3.72 2.35
CA LYS A 60 3.68 -2.33 2.72
C LYS A 60 3.92 -2.16 4.21
N CYS A 61 3.17 -2.84 5.06
CA CYS A 61 3.33 -2.78 6.50
C CYS A 61 4.64 -3.44 7.00
N GLU A 62 5.10 -4.51 6.35
CA GLU A 62 6.40 -5.15 6.65
C GLU A 62 7.57 -4.49 5.91
N LYS A 63 7.31 -3.50 5.04
CA LYS A 63 8.33 -2.81 4.25
C LYS A 63 9.16 -3.77 3.38
N PHE A 64 8.51 -4.74 2.76
CA PHE A 64 9.18 -5.59 1.79
C PHE A 64 9.47 -4.81 0.50
N SER A 65 10.73 -4.82 0.08
CA SER A 65 11.18 -4.21 -1.17
C SER A 65 10.91 -5.13 -2.36
N HIS A 66 10.97 -6.44 -2.13
CA HIS A 66 10.85 -7.45 -3.17
C HIS A 66 9.72 -8.45 -2.87
N ILE A 67 9.11 -8.99 -3.91
CA ILE A 67 8.04 -9.98 -3.80
C ILE A 67 8.57 -11.32 -3.30
N THR A 68 9.85 -11.62 -3.50
CA THR A 68 10.52 -12.80 -2.91
C THR A 68 10.42 -12.79 -1.38
N GLN A 69 10.69 -11.64 -0.74
CA GLN A 69 10.59 -11.49 0.71
C GLN A 69 9.17 -11.76 1.21
N LEU A 70 8.17 -11.29 0.45
CA LEU A 70 6.76 -11.53 0.75
C LEU A 70 6.38 -13.01 0.65
N ILE A 71 6.83 -13.72 -0.39
CA ILE A 71 6.55 -15.16 -0.55
C ILE A 71 7.22 -15.96 0.57
N ILE A 72 8.49 -15.68 0.87
CA ILE A 72 9.21 -16.31 1.99
C ILE A 72 8.47 -16.04 3.30
N TYR A 73 8.02 -14.81 3.53
CA TYR A 73 7.25 -14.45 4.72
C TYR A 73 5.92 -15.23 4.82
N LEU A 74 5.16 -15.34 3.73
CA LEU A 74 3.89 -16.06 3.72
C LEU A 74 4.08 -17.56 3.95
N ASN A 75 5.12 -18.16 3.36
CA ASN A 75 5.45 -19.58 3.59
C ASN A 75 5.89 -19.83 5.04
N ASN A 76 6.62 -18.89 5.65
CA ASN A 76 7.07 -19.02 7.04
C ASN A 76 5.93 -18.76 8.06
N ASN A 77 4.86 -18.07 7.67
CA ASN A 77 3.76 -17.70 8.56
C ASN A 77 2.41 -18.16 7.99
N LEU A 78 2.19 -19.48 7.98
CA LEU A 78 1.01 -20.10 7.35
C LEU A 78 -0.33 -19.63 7.96
N TYR A 79 -0.40 -19.43 9.29
CA TYR A 79 -1.61 -18.88 9.93
C TYR A 79 -1.93 -17.46 9.44
N ILE A 80 -0.90 -16.66 9.24
CA ILE A 80 -1.04 -15.31 8.73
C ILE A 80 -1.50 -15.34 7.26
N ALA A 81 -0.96 -16.26 6.45
CA ALA A 81 -1.42 -16.47 5.08
C ALA A 81 -2.90 -16.88 5.03
N TYR A 82 -3.35 -17.72 5.96
CA TYR A 82 -4.77 -18.07 6.11
C TYR A 82 -5.66 -16.87 6.41
N LEU A 83 -5.25 -16.00 7.35
CA LEU A 83 -5.99 -14.76 7.65
C LEU A 83 -6.14 -13.85 6.42
N TYR A 84 -5.19 -13.91 5.48
CA TYR A 84 -5.26 -13.15 4.23
C TYR A 84 -6.21 -13.79 3.20
N GLY A 85 -6.70 -15.00 3.44
CA GLY A 85 -7.58 -15.75 2.55
C GLY A 85 -6.85 -16.72 1.62
N PHE A 86 -5.60 -17.11 1.95
CA PHE A 86 -4.94 -18.19 1.22
C PHE A 86 -5.39 -19.56 1.72
N ASP A 87 -5.50 -20.50 0.78
CA ASP A 87 -5.66 -21.91 1.07
C ASP A 87 -4.30 -22.50 1.48
N ILE A 88 -4.11 -22.77 2.77
CA ILE A 88 -2.87 -23.35 3.33
C ILE A 88 -2.59 -24.74 2.74
N MET A 89 -3.62 -25.43 2.26
CA MET A 89 -3.47 -26.77 1.70
C MET A 89 -2.82 -26.77 0.32
N LYS A 90 -2.73 -25.58 -0.32
CA LYS A 90 -2.08 -25.43 -1.62
C LYS A 90 -0.78 -24.64 -1.44
N PRO A 91 0.32 -25.05 -2.08
CA PRO A 91 1.52 -24.24 -2.08
C PRO A 91 1.24 -22.89 -2.75
N LEU A 92 1.88 -21.84 -2.24
CA LEU A 92 1.86 -20.55 -2.92
C LEU A 92 2.43 -20.69 -4.34
N HIS A 93 1.87 -19.91 -5.27
CA HIS A 93 2.42 -19.85 -6.62
C HIS A 93 3.85 -19.30 -6.64
N SER A 94 4.58 -19.63 -7.71
CA SER A 94 5.94 -19.14 -7.95
C SER A 94 6.04 -17.61 -7.96
N TYR A 95 7.24 -17.10 -7.68
CA TYR A 95 7.57 -15.67 -7.69
C TYR A 95 6.96 -14.91 -8.88
N TRP A 96 7.23 -15.38 -10.09
CA TRP A 96 6.78 -14.73 -11.33
C TRP A 96 5.25 -14.67 -11.43
N THR A 97 4.59 -15.73 -11.02
CA THR A 97 3.12 -15.85 -11.06
C THR A 97 2.48 -14.89 -10.06
N PHE A 98 3.05 -14.84 -8.84
CA PHE A 98 2.58 -13.95 -7.78
C PHE A 98 2.78 -12.47 -8.12
N GLU A 99 3.95 -12.12 -8.66
CA GLU A 99 4.24 -10.78 -9.13
C GLU A 99 3.28 -10.34 -10.23
N ARG A 100 3.00 -11.22 -11.17
CA ARG A 100 2.02 -10.97 -12.23
C ARG A 100 0.62 -10.72 -11.66
N PHE A 101 0.21 -11.46 -10.63
CA PHE A 101 -1.09 -11.24 -9.99
C PHE A 101 -1.20 -9.88 -9.29
N ILE A 102 -0.19 -9.49 -8.51
CA ILE A 102 -0.18 -8.16 -7.85
C ILE A 102 -0.20 -7.04 -8.91
N LYS A 103 0.67 -7.13 -9.93
CA LYS A 103 0.72 -6.12 -11.01
C LYS A 103 -0.61 -6.04 -11.76
N ASN A 104 -1.21 -7.18 -12.10
CA ASN A 104 -2.49 -7.22 -12.81
C ASN A 104 -3.64 -6.69 -11.94
N PHE A 105 -3.63 -6.98 -10.64
CA PHE A 105 -4.61 -6.44 -9.69
C PHE A 105 -4.56 -4.91 -9.68
N ILE A 106 -3.37 -4.32 -9.49
CA ILE A 106 -3.20 -2.86 -9.43
C ILE A 106 -3.51 -2.20 -10.79
N LYS A 107 -3.16 -2.83 -11.90
CA LYS A 107 -3.40 -2.29 -13.25
C LYS A 107 -4.88 -2.29 -13.63
N ASN A 108 -5.60 -3.36 -13.30
CA ASN A 108 -6.97 -3.58 -13.80
C ASN A 108 -8.05 -3.06 -12.86
N ILE A 109 -7.71 -2.69 -11.62
CA ILE A 109 -8.68 -2.11 -10.69
C ILE A 109 -8.95 -0.65 -11.02
N ASP A 110 -10.22 -0.25 -10.92
CA ASP A 110 -10.58 1.14 -11.04
C ASP A 110 -10.28 1.90 -9.72
N ASN A 111 -9.75 3.11 -9.84
CA ASN A 111 -9.36 3.90 -8.67
C ASN A 111 -10.57 4.28 -7.80
N LYS A 112 -11.77 4.31 -8.38
CA LYS A 112 -13.04 4.57 -7.68
C LYS A 112 -13.22 3.68 -6.45
N TYR A 113 -12.83 2.40 -6.52
CA TYR A 113 -12.93 1.48 -5.39
C TYR A 113 -12.01 1.89 -4.23
N PHE A 114 -10.76 2.25 -4.52
CA PHE A 114 -9.84 2.75 -3.48
C PHE A 114 -10.28 4.09 -2.92
N SER A 115 -10.78 4.99 -3.77
CA SER A 115 -11.35 6.26 -3.33
C SER A 115 -12.54 6.06 -2.38
N ASN A 116 -13.39 5.06 -2.62
CA ASN A 116 -14.51 4.74 -1.72
C ASN A 116 -14.03 4.20 -0.37
N ILE A 117 -12.99 3.35 -0.34
CA ILE A 117 -12.38 2.92 0.92
C ILE A 117 -11.87 4.15 1.70
N ILE A 118 -11.12 5.04 1.05
CA ILE A 118 -10.60 6.24 1.71
C ILE A 118 -11.75 7.07 2.29
N LYS A 119 -12.82 7.28 1.52
CA LYS A 119 -14.02 7.99 1.97
C LYS A 119 -14.61 7.35 3.23
N ASN A 120 -14.79 6.03 3.22
CA ASN A 120 -15.32 5.29 4.37
C ASN A 120 -14.42 5.41 5.60
N LEU A 121 -13.09 5.33 5.43
CA LEU A 121 -12.13 5.49 6.54
C LEU A 121 -12.16 6.93 7.11
N VAL A 122 -12.23 7.95 6.24
CA VAL A 122 -12.30 9.34 6.67
C VAL A 122 -13.61 9.63 7.41
N LEU A 123 -14.75 9.12 6.92
CA LEU A 123 -16.04 9.26 7.60
C LEU A 123 -16.00 8.65 9.00
N ARG A 124 -15.47 7.44 9.14
CA ARG A 124 -15.31 6.81 10.46
C ARG A 124 -14.41 7.61 11.42
N LEU A 125 -13.35 8.23 10.90
CA LEU A 125 -12.50 9.10 11.71
C LEU A 125 -13.20 10.38 12.14
N LYS A 126 -14.08 10.90 11.28
CA LYS A 126 -14.94 12.05 11.58
C LYS A 126 -15.98 11.69 12.64
N ASP A 127 -16.61 10.53 12.54
CA ASP A 127 -17.60 10.04 13.52
C ASP A 127 -16.97 9.88 14.91
N LEU A 128 -15.70 9.46 14.97
CA LEU A 128 -14.90 9.38 16.20
C LEU A 128 -14.41 10.75 16.71
N SER A 129 -14.82 11.85 16.09
CA SER A 129 -14.38 13.22 16.40
C SER A 129 -12.85 13.40 16.41
N PHE A 130 -12.14 12.59 15.62
CA PHE A 130 -10.67 12.65 15.54
C PHE A 130 -10.19 13.57 14.41
N ILE A 131 -11.02 13.78 13.38
CA ILE A 131 -10.73 14.70 12.26
C ILE A 131 -11.79 15.78 12.21
N ASP A 132 -11.31 17.03 12.16
CA ASP A 132 -12.13 18.20 11.88
C ASP A 132 -11.88 18.72 10.46
N ASN A 133 -12.92 19.34 9.89
CA ASN A 133 -12.86 20.01 8.60
C ASN A 133 -12.31 21.46 8.69
N SER A 134 -11.77 21.86 9.85
CA SER A 134 -11.30 23.22 10.10
C SER A 134 -10.14 23.64 9.20
N PHE A 135 -9.33 22.68 8.74
CA PHE A 135 -8.17 22.96 7.92
C PHE A 135 -7.86 21.84 6.92
N VAL A 136 -7.60 22.21 5.67
CA VAL A 136 -7.17 21.30 4.60
C VAL A 136 -5.81 21.76 4.09
N SER A 137 -4.81 20.88 4.13
CA SER A 137 -3.53 21.10 3.46
C SER A 137 -3.38 20.15 2.28
N ALA A 138 -3.05 20.72 1.12
CA ALA A 138 -2.59 19.97 -0.04
C ALA A 138 -1.07 20.13 -0.19
N ASP A 139 -0.38 19.05 -0.49
CA ASP A 139 1.03 19.04 -0.88
C ASP A 139 1.18 18.17 -2.12
N VAL A 140 2.08 18.55 -3.02
CA VAL A 140 2.30 17.83 -4.28
C VAL A 140 3.69 17.22 -4.23
N MET A 141 3.76 15.89 -4.28
CA MET A 141 5.03 15.19 -4.41
C MET A 141 5.13 14.57 -5.80
N PRO A 142 6.18 14.90 -6.59
CA PRO A 142 6.40 14.24 -7.87
C PRO A 142 6.70 12.76 -7.64
N VAL A 143 6.11 11.91 -8.47
CA VAL A 143 6.41 10.48 -8.54
C VAL A 143 7.28 10.22 -9.75
N PHE A 144 8.44 9.60 -9.53
CA PHE A 144 9.35 9.31 -10.61
C PHE A 144 8.83 8.19 -11.50
N ALA A 145 8.73 8.47 -12.80
CA ALA A 145 8.41 7.45 -13.80
C ALA A 145 9.54 6.40 -13.89
N ASN A 146 9.18 5.12 -14.04
CA ASN A 146 10.16 4.05 -14.19
C ASN A 146 10.67 3.98 -15.64
N THR A 147 11.56 4.90 -16.01
CA THR A 147 12.09 5.05 -17.37
C THR A 147 13.60 4.97 -17.39
N LYS A 148 14.17 4.54 -18.54
CA LYS A 148 15.63 4.48 -18.75
C LYS A 148 16.30 5.83 -18.49
N LEU A 149 15.61 6.93 -18.78
CA LEU A 149 16.11 8.29 -18.59
C LEU A 149 16.29 8.65 -17.11
N ASN A 150 15.57 8.01 -16.17
CA ASN A 150 15.74 8.25 -14.74
C ASN A 150 16.92 7.50 -14.10
N ASN A 151 17.73 6.77 -14.88
CA ASN A 151 18.95 6.15 -14.38
C ASN A 151 20.17 7.09 -14.57
N PRO A 152 20.59 7.83 -13.53
CA PRO A 152 21.61 8.88 -13.67
C PRO A 152 22.96 8.33 -14.14
N ILE A 153 23.30 7.09 -13.79
CA ILE A 153 24.58 6.46 -14.13
C ILE A 153 24.61 5.95 -15.59
N LYS A 154 23.44 5.68 -16.21
CA LYS A 154 23.35 5.02 -17.53
C LYS A 154 22.63 5.85 -18.60
N SER A 155 22.21 7.08 -18.31
CA SER A 155 21.42 7.90 -19.24
C SER A 155 22.20 9.12 -19.75
N PHE A 156 23.11 8.93 -20.70
CA PHE A 156 23.74 10.01 -21.47
C PHE A 156 22.95 10.38 -22.74
N ALA A 157 21.63 10.19 -22.72
CA ALA A 157 20.79 10.47 -23.88
C ALA A 157 20.78 11.98 -24.16
N LYS A 158 21.24 12.38 -25.36
CA LYS A 158 21.38 13.79 -25.77
C LYS A 158 20.09 14.61 -25.59
N ASN A 159 18.92 14.00 -25.82
CA ASN A 159 17.62 14.67 -25.80
C ASN A 159 16.81 14.34 -24.53
N LYS A 160 17.46 14.00 -23.41
CA LYS A 160 16.77 13.59 -22.17
C LYS A 160 15.88 14.69 -21.58
N PHE A 161 16.25 15.96 -21.77
CA PHE A 161 15.52 17.12 -21.26
C PHE A 161 14.66 17.80 -22.31
N ASP A 162 14.51 17.19 -23.48
CA ASP A 162 13.65 17.70 -24.54
C ASP A 162 12.17 17.44 -24.20
N LYS A 163 11.40 18.52 -24.07
CA LYS A 163 9.96 18.46 -23.78
C LYS A 163 9.16 17.91 -24.96
N ALA A 164 9.68 17.98 -26.19
CA ALA A 164 9.04 17.45 -27.39
C ALA A 164 9.11 15.91 -27.48
N ASN A 165 9.91 15.26 -26.62
CA ASN A 165 10.10 13.81 -26.61
C ASN A 165 9.43 13.14 -25.39
N PRO A 166 8.11 12.86 -25.44
CA PRO A 166 7.42 12.22 -24.34
C PRO A 166 7.88 10.77 -24.15
N LEU A 167 7.79 10.29 -22.91
CA LEU A 167 8.20 8.93 -22.56
C LEU A 167 7.27 7.90 -23.22
N LYS A 168 7.84 6.93 -23.96
CA LYS A 168 7.06 5.85 -24.60
C LYS A 168 6.20 5.04 -23.62
N SER A 169 6.64 4.89 -22.38
CA SER A 169 5.90 4.14 -21.36
C SER A 169 4.65 4.85 -20.84
N ASP A 170 4.64 6.18 -20.89
CA ASP A 170 3.58 7.02 -20.33
C ASP A 170 3.65 8.42 -20.95
N LYS A 171 2.65 8.75 -21.78
CA LYS A 171 2.59 10.02 -22.51
C LYS A 171 2.26 11.20 -21.59
N ASP A 172 1.65 10.93 -20.44
CA ASP A 172 1.25 11.98 -19.48
C ASP A 172 2.42 12.39 -18.57
N CYS A 173 3.50 11.61 -18.55
CA CYS A 173 4.70 11.94 -17.79
C CYS A 173 5.42 13.15 -18.38
N LYS A 174 5.55 14.21 -17.58
CA LYS A 174 6.25 15.45 -17.94
C LYS A 174 7.62 15.52 -17.25
N LEU A 175 8.54 16.28 -17.84
CA LEU A 175 9.80 16.65 -17.18
C LEU A 175 9.47 17.54 -15.97
N GLY A 176 9.80 17.06 -14.78
CA GLY A 176 9.62 17.80 -13.53
C GLY A 176 10.76 18.79 -13.30
N VAL A 177 10.42 20.00 -12.87
CA VAL A 177 11.39 20.98 -12.34
C VAL A 177 11.26 20.98 -10.83
N TYR A 178 12.37 20.74 -10.12
CA TYR A 178 12.42 20.90 -8.66
C TYR A 178 12.79 22.34 -8.33
N THR A 179 11.80 23.22 -8.18
CA THR A 179 12.03 24.57 -7.68
C THR A 179 12.21 24.53 -6.17
N ALA A 180 13.43 24.74 -5.69
CA ALA A 180 13.73 24.90 -4.27
C ALA A 180 13.48 26.36 -3.84
N SER A 181 12.22 26.79 -3.77
CA SER A 181 11.90 28.13 -3.25
C SER A 181 11.86 28.12 -1.72
N ASN A 182 12.86 28.75 -1.09
CA ASN A 182 12.95 28.96 0.36
C ASN A 182 12.24 30.28 0.79
N SER A 183 11.02 30.55 0.32
CA SER A 183 10.29 31.74 0.81
C SER A 183 9.73 31.50 2.21
N TYR A 184 10.16 32.33 3.17
CA TYR A 184 9.96 32.15 4.61
C TYR A 184 8.67 32.83 5.10
N ASN A 185 7.66 32.03 5.50
CA ASN A 185 6.53 32.53 6.29
C ASN A 185 6.18 31.52 7.41
N LYS A 186 6.08 31.98 8.67
CA LYS A 186 6.04 31.13 9.88
C LYS A 186 4.81 30.20 9.94
N LYS A 187 3.63 30.65 9.51
CA LYS A 187 2.40 29.80 9.46
C LYS A 187 2.50 28.73 8.35
N ILE A 188 3.04 29.08 7.18
CA ILE A 188 3.28 28.13 6.08
C ILE A 188 4.25 27.02 6.52
N TYR A 189 5.23 27.35 7.38
CA TYR A 189 6.22 26.39 7.86
C TYR A 189 5.63 25.26 8.71
N THR A 190 4.69 25.55 9.62
CA THR A 190 4.10 24.52 10.50
C THR A 190 3.27 23.52 9.69
N PHE A 191 2.46 24.00 8.74
CA PHE A 191 1.68 23.16 7.85
C PHE A 191 2.55 22.35 6.89
N ARG A 192 3.54 22.99 6.26
CA ARG A 192 4.52 22.29 5.42
C ARG A 192 5.24 21.19 6.20
N THR A 193 5.57 21.43 7.46
CA THR A 193 6.22 20.42 8.32
C THR A 193 5.29 19.24 8.61
N LYS A 194 3.99 19.48 8.82
CA LYS A 194 2.99 18.41 8.97
C LYS A 194 2.86 17.59 7.68
N SER A 195 2.75 18.22 6.52
CA SER A 195 2.71 17.52 5.21
C SER A 195 3.97 16.73 4.93
N LYS A 196 5.16 17.30 5.21
CA LYS A 196 6.44 16.58 5.10
C LYS A 196 6.52 15.35 6.00
N LYS A 197 6.02 15.44 7.24
CA LYS A 197 5.94 14.29 8.16
C LYS A 197 5.01 13.20 7.62
N TYR A 198 3.88 13.59 7.05
CA TYR A 198 2.98 12.65 6.38
C TYR A 198 3.67 11.95 5.20
N ASN A 199 4.32 12.72 4.32
CA ASN A 199 5.06 12.19 3.19
C ASN A 199 6.17 11.23 3.64
N SER A 200 6.90 11.55 4.72
CA SER A 200 7.89 10.65 5.31
C SER A 200 7.29 9.31 5.75
N LYS A 201 6.09 9.31 6.34
CA LYS A 201 5.39 8.07 6.71
C LYS A 201 4.95 7.27 5.49
N TRP A 202 4.46 7.95 4.46
CA TRP A 202 4.08 7.30 3.20
C TRP A 202 5.30 6.70 2.50
N LYS A 203 6.43 7.41 2.48
CA LYS A 203 7.72 6.92 1.97
C LYS A 203 8.21 5.68 2.72
N ASN A 204 8.00 5.63 4.04
CA ASN A 204 8.32 4.48 4.89
C ASN A 204 7.55 3.19 4.52
N LEU A 205 6.53 3.24 3.65
CA LEU A 205 5.82 2.07 3.11
C LEU A 205 6.48 1.49 1.84
N ASN A 206 7.67 1.95 1.45
CA ASN A 206 8.35 1.56 0.20
C ASN A 206 7.46 1.79 -1.04
N LEU A 207 6.87 2.99 -1.13
CA LEU A 207 6.06 3.43 -2.28
C LEU A 207 6.78 4.46 -3.17
N GLU A 208 7.98 4.91 -2.78
CA GLU A 208 8.77 5.89 -3.54
C GLU A 208 9.14 5.40 -4.94
N LYS A 209 9.45 4.10 -5.07
CA LYS A 209 9.79 3.46 -6.34
C LYS A 209 8.60 2.63 -6.79
N ALA A 210 7.80 3.17 -7.71
CA ALA A 210 6.68 2.43 -8.28
C ALA A 210 7.18 1.24 -9.12
N PHE A 211 6.73 0.03 -8.78
CA PHE A 211 7.03 -1.19 -9.55
C PHE A 211 6.06 -1.39 -10.74
N VAL A 212 5.01 -0.58 -10.82
CA VAL A 212 4.04 -0.55 -11.91
C VAL A 212 4.42 0.52 -12.93
N LYS A 213 4.01 0.31 -14.20
CA LYS A 213 4.18 1.24 -15.32
C LYS A 213 2.78 1.78 -15.66
N ASN A 214 2.64 3.07 -15.98
CA ASN A 214 1.39 3.86 -16.19
C ASN A 214 0.88 4.65 -14.96
N ILE A 215 0.57 5.94 -15.16
CA ILE A 215 -0.03 6.87 -14.20
C ILE A 215 -1.28 6.33 -13.51
N LYS A 216 -2.17 5.61 -14.21
CA LYS A 216 -3.36 4.99 -13.59
C LYS A 216 -2.96 3.97 -12.53
N SER A 217 -2.04 3.08 -12.88
CA SER A 217 -1.52 2.06 -11.96
C SER A 217 -0.75 2.69 -10.80
N VAL A 218 0.00 3.77 -11.07
CA VAL A 218 0.73 4.53 -10.03
C VAL A 218 -0.24 5.23 -9.08
N SER A 219 -1.33 5.81 -9.59
CA SER A 219 -2.38 6.41 -8.77
C SER A 219 -3.04 5.36 -7.85
N ASN A 220 -3.35 4.19 -8.40
CA ASN A 220 -3.84 3.05 -7.62
C ASN A 220 -2.86 2.60 -6.54
N LEU A 221 -1.57 2.54 -6.88
CA LEU A 221 -0.51 2.21 -5.92
C LEU A 221 -0.42 3.27 -4.80
N ASN A 222 -0.52 4.56 -5.13
CA ASN A 222 -0.42 5.64 -4.16
C ASN A 222 -1.64 5.67 -3.22
N THR A 223 -2.85 5.58 -3.79
CA THR A 223 -4.10 5.53 -3.03
C THR A 223 -4.13 4.35 -2.08
N SER A 224 -3.65 3.17 -2.49
CA SER A 224 -3.51 2.03 -1.58
C SER A 224 -2.56 2.27 -0.41
N GLY A 225 -1.49 3.05 -0.61
CA GLY A 225 -0.61 3.49 0.48
C GLY A 225 -1.31 4.42 1.48
N HIS A 226 -2.13 5.34 0.99
CA HIS A 226 -2.94 6.22 1.84
C HIS A 226 -3.98 5.42 2.63
N ILE A 227 -4.59 4.40 2.02
CA ILE A 227 -5.47 3.45 2.72
C ILE A 227 -4.73 2.77 3.86
N CYS A 228 -3.50 2.26 3.64
CA CYS A 228 -2.71 1.64 4.72
C CYS A 228 -2.47 2.58 5.90
N LEU A 229 -2.14 3.86 5.65
CA LEU A 229 -1.89 4.84 6.71
C LEU A 229 -3.17 5.21 7.47
N LEU A 230 -4.29 5.38 6.78
CA LEU A 230 -5.58 5.70 7.39
C LEU A 230 -6.13 4.51 8.19
N ALA A 231 -6.04 3.30 7.65
CA ALA A 231 -6.43 2.08 8.33
C ALA A 231 -5.61 1.87 9.61
N LEU A 232 -4.30 2.13 9.55
CA LEU A 232 -3.43 2.09 10.72
C LEU A 232 -3.88 3.09 11.80
N ALA A 233 -4.17 4.33 11.42
CA ALA A 233 -4.62 5.37 12.35
C ALA A 233 -5.93 4.97 13.02
N LEU A 234 -6.91 4.49 12.26
CA LEU A 234 -8.18 4.01 12.79
C LEU A 234 -8.02 2.80 13.73
N ALA A 235 -7.18 1.83 13.37
CA ALA A 235 -6.92 0.66 14.21
C ALA A 235 -6.29 1.07 15.54
N THR A 236 -5.32 1.99 15.53
CA THR A 236 -4.73 2.53 16.77
C THR A 236 -5.70 3.30 17.64
N ILE A 237 -6.66 4.01 17.04
CA ILE A 237 -7.69 4.76 17.78
C ILE A 237 -8.68 3.79 18.44
N LYS A 238 -9.09 2.74 17.71
CA LYS A 238 -9.96 1.69 18.27
C LYS A 238 -9.32 0.96 19.46
N ASP A 239 -8.01 0.72 19.40
CA ASP A 239 -7.26 0.08 20.49
C ASP A 239 -6.85 1.09 21.60
N SER A 240 -7.35 2.33 21.59
CA SER A 240 -7.02 3.39 22.56
C SER A 240 -5.52 3.74 22.64
N TYR A 241 -4.72 3.45 21.60
CA TYR A 241 -3.28 3.75 21.51
C TYR A 241 -3.00 4.99 20.66
N ILE A 242 -3.61 6.12 21.00
CA ILE A 242 -3.55 7.39 20.23
C ILE A 242 -2.10 7.87 20.00
N ASP A 243 -1.22 7.73 20.99
CA ASP A 243 0.18 8.15 20.90
C ASP A 243 0.97 7.42 19.80
N LYS A 244 0.46 6.26 19.36
CA LYS A 244 1.14 5.32 18.48
C LYS A 244 0.65 5.40 17.03
N ILE A 245 -0.35 6.23 16.74
CA ILE A 245 -0.81 6.57 15.37
C ILE A 245 0.37 6.94 14.45
N LYS A 246 1.42 7.55 15.03
CA LYS A 246 2.58 8.03 14.30
C LYS A 246 3.57 6.94 13.91
N SER A 247 3.52 5.75 14.50
CA SER A 247 4.53 4.70 14.31
C SER A 247 3.92 3.31 14.15
N LEU A 248 3.96 2.82 12.91
CA LEU A 248 3.59 1.46 12.53
C LEU A 248 4.34 0.40 13.36
N MET A 249 5.65 0.57 13.53
CA MET A 249 6.46 -0.41 14.28
C MET A 249 6.10 -0.44 15.76
N ARG A 250 5.75 0.71 16.36
CA ARG A 250 5.33 0.74 17.76
C ARG A 250 4.00 0.04 17.92
N TYR A 251 3.00 0.36 17.11
CA TYR A 251 1.69 -0.28 17.22
C TYR A 251 1.75 -1.79 16.98
N LYS A 252 2.53 -2.26 15.99
CA LYS A 252 2.76 -3.70 15.74
C LYS A 252 3.32 -4.49 16.93
N LYS A 253 4.07 -3.85 17.83
CA LYS A 253 4.64 -4.52 19.02
C LYS A 253 3.63 -4.67 20.17
N LEU A 254 2.48 -4.02 20.07
CA LEU A 254 1.50 -3.93 21.16
C LEU A 254 0.16 -4.54 20.82
N ALA A 255 -0.21 -4.49 19.54
CA ALA A 255 -1.40 -5.12 19.02
C ALA A 255 -1.36 -6.62 19.25
#